data_AF-A0A6A5YN16-F1
#
_entry.id   AF-A0A6A5YN16-F1
#
_cell.length_a   1.000
_cell.length_b   1.000
_cell.length_c   1.000
_cell.angle_alpha   90.00
_cell.angle_beta   90.00
_cell.angle_gamma   90.00
#
_symmetry.space_group_name_H-M   'P 1'
#
loop_
_entity.id
_entity.type
_entity.pdbx_description
1 polymer ?
#
loop_
_entity_poly.entity_id
_entity_poly.type
_entity_poly.pdbx_seq_one_letter_code
_entity_poly.pdbx_strand_id
1 'polypeptide(L)'
;MDSSIFCVLCGGPFELESHIYNIDTEREAFQWINSVHLLGSPEAISPYSDLVILGDDEDLQNTSNSDDVFLSMETSWTSMDGDLLRIGNSFVQVLSDHDTGEVMFPLHGSCIAIASRVIETRHTPSRTRSSLARLNRALQDQFRFRKYFAGGVGNDLFDLYAEYSNYGPRSLLAIDELGWWGDAHEKFLMDPINIPNLTSFLFSAVQATPRRCSRAALIGLPERWPQELERLPTEILDRITEFLPPKSIIALHRTSRTLARNVPLDERFWRNHILDGSLLPHIWDLTREQLEYPRPGDQQSGSCFDIQWGWKSIVKLLFKKEFPLCGGDSRLEGVPLGFWNRCRIWKIVEEACPAQAKIRPA
;
A
#
# COMPACT_ATOMS: atom_id res chain seq x y z
N MET A 1 -23.31 13.82 -7.41
CA MET A 1 -21.85 14.05 -7.30
C MET A 1 -21.46 14.59 -8.65
N ASP A 2 -21.29 15.91 -8.73
CA ASP A 2 -21.12 16.60 -10.02
C ASP A 2 -19.64 16.75 -10.40
N SER A 3 -18.71 16.34 -9.54
CA SER A 3 -17.30 16.21 -9.88
C SER A 3 -17.03 14.89 -10.60
N SER A 4 -16.47 14.97 -11.81
CA SER A 4 -15.93 13.84 -12.57
C SER A 4 -14.55 13.40 -12.06
N ILE A 5 -13.85 14.23 -11.29
CA ILE A 5 -12.45 14.02 -10.93
C ILE A 5 -12.31 13.43 -9.53
N PHE A 6 -11.60 12.31 -9.47
CA PHE A 6 -11.24 11.61 -8.25
C PHE A 6 -9.75 11.27 -8.26
N CYS A 7 -9.22 10.90 -7.09
CA CYS A 7 -7.87 10.35 -6.99
C CYS A 7 -7.76 9.08 -7.81
N VAL A 8 -6.89 9.08 -8.82
CA VAL A 8 -6.78 7.96 -9.76
C VAL A 8 -6.26 6.67 -9.13
N LEU A 9 -5.71 6.72 -7.91
CA LEU A 9 -5.28 5.53 -7.16
C LEU A 9 -6.36 4.97 -6.24
N CYS A 10 -7.08 5.81 -5.50
CA CYS A 10 -7.98 5.35 -4.45
C CYS A 10 -9.47 5.51 -4.78
N GLY A 11 -9.82 6.30 -5.81
CA GLY A 11 -11.19 6.67 -6.17
C GLY A 11 -11.88 7.56 -5.15
N GLY A 12 -11.11 8.16 -4.23
CA GLY A 12 -11.64 9.11 -3.24
C GLY A 12 -11.78 10.51 -3.84
N PRO A 13 -12.70 11.33 -3.29
CA PRO A 13 -12.88 12.71 -3.71
C PRO A 13 -11.68 13.56 -3.26
N PHE A 14 -11.63 14.82 -3.69
CA PHE A 14 -10.63 15.81 -3.26
C PHE A 14 -11.18 16.86 -2.29
N GLU A 15 -12.48 16.80 -2.04
CA GLU A 15 -13.19 17.63 -1.09
C GLU A 15 -14.33 16.80 -0.49
N LEU A 16 -14.54 16.92 0.82
CA LEU A 16 -15.66 16.27 1.48
C LEU A 16 -16.78 17.28 1.70
N GLU A 17 -17.86 17.11 0.95
CA GLU A 17 -19.06 17.90 1.13
C GLU A 17 -19.88 17.34 2.30
N SER A 18 -20.02 18.14 3.37
CA SER A 18 -20.66 17.74 4.63
C SER A 18 -22.14 17.31 4.49
N HIS A 19 -22.78 17.65 3.38
CA HIS A 19 -24.16 17.27 3.08
C HIS A 19 -24.27 15.99 2.22
N ILE A 20 -23.16 15.52 1.67
CA ILE A 20 -23.06 14.32 0.82
C ILE A 20 -22.59 13.13 1.67
N TYR A 21 -21.53 13.34 2.44
CA TYR A 21 -20.94 12.33 3.29
C TYR A 21 -21.42 12.59 4.71
N ASN A 22 -22.19 11.66 5.29
CA ASN A 22 -22.69 11.77 6.67
C ASN A 22 -21.56 11.55 7.69
N ILE A 23 -20.49 12.32 7.57
CA ILE A 23 -19.26 12.22 8.34
C ILE A 23 -18.85 13.60 8.83
N ASP A 24 -18.19 13.64 9.98
CA ASP A 24 -17.58 14.85 10.51
C ASP A 24 -16.25 15.09 9.79
N THR A 25 -16.28 15.96 8.78
CA THR A 25 -15.12 16.31 7.92
C THR A 25 -13.97 16.95 8.68
N GLU A 26 -14.20 17.46 9.88
CA GLU A 26 -13.18 18.05 10.74
C GLU A 26 -12.37 16.99 11.51
N ARG A 27 -12.84 15.73 11.56
CA ARG A 27 -12.08 14.64 12.19
C ARG A 27 -10.76 14.44 11.47
N GLU A 28 -9.68 14.39 12.23
CA GLU A 28 -8.30 14.13 11.76
C GLU A 28 -8.22 12.92 10.80
N ALA A 29 -9.02 11.87 11.07
CA ALA A 29 -9.09 10.65 10.27
C ALA A 29 -9.54 10.86 8.81
N PHE A 30 -10.11 12.02 8.46
CA PHE A 30 -10.55 12.34 7.09
C PHE A 30 -9.77 13.48 6.44
N GLN A 31 -8.99 14.25 7.23
CA GLN A 31 -8.28 15.44 6.73
C GLN A 31 -7.26 15.12 5.63
N TRP A 32 -6.74 13.89 5.59
CA TRP A 32 -5.80 13.45 4.55
C TRP A 32 -6.36 13.57 3.11
N ILE A 33 -7.69 13.58 2.95
CA ILE A 33 -8.38 13.69 1.66
C ILE A 33 -8.11 15.05 0.99
N ASN A 34 -7.86 16.09 1.78
CA ASN A 34 -7.59 17.43 1.30
C ASN A 34 -6.14 17.61 0.82
N SER A 35 -5.25 16.65 1.13
CA SER A 35 -3.86 16.68 0.69
C SER A 35 -3.77 16.16 -0.75
N VAL A 36 -3.93 17.07 -1.71
CA VAL A 36 -3.96 16.77 -3.13
C VAL A 36 -2.68 17.23 -3.81
N HIS A 37 -2.18 16.43 -4.74
CA HIS A 37 -1.02 16.73 -5.56
C HIS A 37 -1.29 16.32 -7.01
N LEU A 38 -0.64 17.00 -7.95
CA LEU A 38 -0.54 16.58 -9.34
C LEU A 38 0.79 15.88 -9.58
N LEU A 39 0.72 14.71 -10.20
CA LEU A 39 1.87 13.95 -10.65
C LEU A 39 1.86 13.87 -12.17
N GLY A 40 2.98 14.16 -12.80
CA GLY A 40 3.11 14.07 -14.25
C GLY A 40 4.55 14.15 -14.71
N SER A 41 4.73 14.28 -16.02
CA SER A 41 6.05 14.52 -16.61
C SER A 41 6.35 16.03 -16.59
N PRO A 42 7.61 16.47 -16.40
CA PRO A 42 7.96 17.89 -16.40
C PRO A 42 7.55 18.61 -17.69
N GLU A 43 7.50 17.91 -18.82
CA GLU A 43 7.06 18.45 -20.10
C GLU A 43 5.58 18.86 -20.08
N ALA A 44 4.76 18.23 -19.25
CA ALA A 44 3.33 18.51 -19.12
C ALA A 44 3.05 19.90 -18.52
N ILE A 45 3.99 20.45 -17.74
CA ILE A 45 3.90 21.76 -17.10
C ILE A 45 4.74 22.84 -17.80
N SER A 46 5.29 22.54 -18.98
CA SER A 46 6.03 23.52 -19.78
C SER A 46 5.16 24.77 -20.03
N PRO A 47 5.72 25.99 -20.07
CA PRO A 47 4.98 27.20 -20.43
C PRO A 47 4.32 27.15 -21.82
N TYR A 48 4.76 26.21 -22.66
CA TYR A 48 4.20 25.94 -23.98
C TYR A 48 3.15 24.82 -24.00
N SER A 49 2.79 24.30 -22.82
CA SER A 49 1.80 23.24 -22.67
C SER A 49 0.41 23.85 -22.57
N ASP A 50 -0.50 23.37 -23.40
CA ASP A 50 -1.93 23.73 -23.35
C ASP A 50 -2.63 23.26 -22.07
N LEU A 51 -1.95 22.44 -21.25
CA LEU A 51 -2.45 21.96 -19.95
C LEU A 51 -2.51 23.07 -18.90
N VAL A 52 -1.75 24.16 -19.06
CA VAL A 52 -1.63 25.20 -18.03
C VAL A 52 -2.34 26.48 -18.48
N ILE A 53 -3.41 26.83 -17.79
CA ILE A 53 -4.07 28.13 -17.91
C ILE A 53 -3.46 29.02 -16.83
N LEU A 54 -2.45 29.79 -17.21
CA LEU A 54 -1.63 30.59 -16.29
C LEU A 54 -2.44 31.73 -15.63
N GLY A 55 -2.31 31.83 -14.30
CA GLY A 55 -2.38 33.10 -13.59
C GLY A 55 -1.00 33.76 -13.57
N ASP A 56 -0.91 35.06 -13.25
CA ASP A 56 0.33 35.87 -13.33
C ASP A 56 1.62 35.11 -12.95
N ASP A 57 2.54 34.97 -13.91
CA ASP A 57 4.01 34.69 -13.85
C ASP A 57 4.58 33.88 -12.65
N GLU A 58 3.85 32.88 -12.14
CA GLU A 58 4.36 31.96 -11.11
C GLU A 58 4.94 30.68 -11.73
N ASP A 59 6.24 30.46 -11.51
CA ASP A 59 6.91 29.21 -11.83
C ASP A 59 6.34 28.07 -10.97
N LEU A 60 5.76 27.05 -11.62
CA LEU A 60 5.27 25.85 -10.95
C LEU A 60 6.44 25.08 -10.32
N GLN A 61 6.50 25.08 -8.99
CA GLN A 61 7.58 24.42 -8.25
C GLN A 61 7.43 22.89 -8.25
N ASN A 62 8.48 22.19 -8.70
CA ASN A 62 8.58 20.73 -8.61
C ASN A 62 9.12 20.29 -7.23
N THR A 63 8.35 19.47 -6.51
CA THR A 63 8.72 18.95 -5.18
C THR A 63 9.31 17.54 -5.20
N SER A 64 9.43 16.90 -6.38
CA SER A 64 9.79 15.47 -6.51
C SER A 64 11.27 15.11 -6.26
N ASN A 65 12.14 16.11 -6.02
CA ASN A 65 13.61 15.97 -5.97
C ASN A 65 14.23 15.28 -7.21
N SER A 66 13.50 15.18 -8.33
CA SER A 66 13.86 14.39 -9.50
C SER A 66 13.46 15.11 -10.78
N ASP A 67 14.41 15.29 -11.69
CA ASP A 67 14.15 15.94 -12.98
C ASP A 67 13.29 15.07 -13.92
N ASP A 68 13.19 13.76 -13.66
CA ASP A 68 12.40 12.82 -14.48
C ASP A 68 10.87 12.88 -14.22
N VAL A 69 10.42 13.61 -13.20
CA VAL A 69 9.02 13.61 -12.78
C VAL A 69 8.64 14.92 -12.11
N PHE A 70 7.47 15.45 -12.45
CA PHE A 70 6.90 16.60 -11.76
C PHE A 70 5.96 16.14 -10.66
N LEU A 71 6.15 16.68 -9.45
CA LEU A 71 5.19 16.60 -8.36
C LEU A 71 4.89 18.02 -7.89
N SER A 72 3.61 18.40 -7.90
CA SER A 72 3.21 19.72 -7.44
C SER A 72 3.39 19.88 -5.92
N MET A 73 3.44 21.12 -5.46
CA MET A 73 3.03 21.44 -4.08
C MET A 73 1.59 21.00 -3.81
N GLU A 74 1.21 20.96 -2.54
CA GLU A 74 -0.17 20.66 -2.15
C GLU A 74 -1.12 21.67 -2.82
N THR A 75 -2.15 21.16 -3.47
CA THR A 75 -3.12 21.91 -4.26
C THR A 75 -4.51 21.77 -3.66
N SER A 76 -5.36 22.75 -3.92
CA SER A 76 -6.78 22.70 -3.57
C SER A 76 -7.60 22.40 -4.82
N TRP A 77 -8.54 21.47 -4.69
CA TRP A 77 -9.65 21.38 -5.64
C TRP A 77 -10.47 22.68 -5.59
N THR A 78 -10.82 23.21 -6.75
CA THR A 78 -11.78 24.31 -6.86
C THR A 78 -12.91 23.81 -7.73
N SER A 79 -14.14 23.83 -7.20
CA SER A 79 -15.38 23.40 -7.87
C SER A 79 -15.80 24.31 -9.05
N MET A 80 -14.84 24.74 -9.87
CA MET A 80 -15.08 25.41 -11.13
C MET A 80 -15.37 24.31 -12.15
N ASP A 81 -16.44 24.45 -12.94
CA ASP A 81 -16.84 23.49 -13.98
C ASP A 81 -15.64 23.05 -14.84
N GLY A 82 -15.21 21.79 -14.71
CA GLY A 82 -14.24 21.17 -15.62
C GLY A 82 -13.16 20.31 -14.96
N ASP A 83 -12.29 19.77 -15.81
CA ASP A 83 -11.21 18.87 -15.41
C ASP A 83 -9.95 19.63 -14.92
N LEU A 84 -10.11 20.68 -14.10
CA LEU A 84 -9.05 21.64 -13.73
C LEU A 84 -8.70 21.60 -12.23
N LEU A 85 -7.41 21.62 -11.90
CA LEU A 85 -6.91 21.81 -10.53
C LEU A 85 -6.08 23.08 -10.39
N ARG A 86 -6.17 23.76 -9.24
CA ARG A 86 -5.47 25.03 -9.00
C ARG A 86 -4.15 24.83 -8.27
N ILE A 87 -3.03 25.15 -8.91
CA ILE A 87 -1.71 25.21 -8.28
C ILE A 87 -1.27 26.67 -8.20
N GLY A 88 -1.13 27.19 -6.98
CA GLY A 88 -0.88 28.62 -6.77
C GLY A 88 -1.98 29.45 -7.42
N ASN A 89 -1.60 30.34 -8.33
CA ASN A 89 -2.54 31.13 -9.14
C ASN A 89 -2.89 30.53 -10.51
N SER A 90 -2.31 29.37 -10.86
CA SER A 90 -2.49 28.73 -12.16
C SER A 90 -3.50 27.58 -12.10
N PHE A 91 -4.20 27.33 -13.21
CA PHE A 91 -5.07 26.17 -13.38
C PHE A 91 -4.42 25.15 -14.30
N VAL A 92 -4.46 23.88 -13.92
CA VAL A 92 -3.87 22.78 -14.67
C VAL A 92 -4.95 21.78 -15.02
N GLN A 93 -5.09 21.48 -16.30
CA GLN A 93 -5.98 20.43 -16.77
C GLN A 93 -5.40 19.06 -16.44
N VAL A 94 -6.25 18.16 -15.97
CA VAL A 94 -5.87 16.80 -15.59
C VAL A 94 -6.60 15.76 -16.42
N LEU A 95 -5.99 14.58 -16.53
CA LEU A 95 -6.58 13.44 -17.25
C LEU A 95 -6.93 13.72 -18.72
N SER A 96 -6.36 14.78 -19.29
CA SER A 96 -6.31 15.08 -20.71
C SER A 96 -4.89 14.88 -21.23
N ASP A 97 -4.75 14.30 -22.42
CA ASP A 97 -3.51 14.31 -23.16
C ASP A 97 -3.57 15.39 -24.25
N HIS A 98 -2.67 16.37 -24.16
CA HIS A 98 -2.50 17.41 -25.18
C HIS A 98 -1.45 16.94 -26.20
N ASP A 99 -0.99 17.84 -27.08
CA ASP A 99 -0.10 17.52 -28.21
C ASP A 99 1.18 16.76 -27.85
N THR A 100 1.63 16.82 -26.60
CA THR A 100 2.79 16.08 -26.09
C THR A 100 2.50 14.60 -25.77
N GLY A 101 1.23 14.20 -25.65
CA GLY A 101 0.83 12.87 -25.19
C GLY A 101 1.13 12.59 -23.72
N GLU A 102 1.42 13.64 -22.95
CA GLU A 102 1.67 13.60 -21.51
C GLU A 102 0.43 14.06 -20.73
N VAL A 103 0.21 13.45 -19.55
CA VAL A 103 -0.99 13.62 -18.74
C VAL A 103 -0.62 13.97 -17.31
N MET A 104 -1.43 14.84 -16.70
CA MET A 104 -1.35 15.16 -15.28
C MET A 104 -2.37 14.33 -14.49
N PHE A 105 -1.90 13.67 -13.45
CA PHE A 105 -2.71 12.78 -12.61
C PHE A 105 -2.95 13.38 -11.23
N PRO A 106 -4.21 13.58 -10.81
CA PRO A 106 -4.53 14.09 -9.50
C PRO A 106 -4.54 12.93 -8.49
N LEU A 107 -3.85 13.11 -7.37
CA LEU A 107 -3.58 12.08 -6.37
C LEU A 107 -3.58 12.65 -4.97
N HIS A 108 -3.98 11.85 -3.99
CA HIS A 108 -3.74 12.20 -2.58
C HIS A 108 -2.28 11.98 -2.19
N GLY A 109 -1.74 12.84 -1.32
CA GLY A 109 -0.39 12.68 -0.77
C GLY A 109 -0.17 11.31 -0.11
N SER A 110 -1.15 10.85 0.67
CA SER A 110 -1.15 9.51 1.28
C SER A 110 -1.10 8.38 0.24
N CYS A 111 -1.81 8.52 -0.88
CA CYS A 111 -1.80 7.53 -1.96
C CYS A 111 -0.43 7.47 -2.64
N ILE A 112 0.21 8.62 -2.87
CA ILE A 112 1.58 8.71 -3.41
C ILE A 112 2.58 8.03 -2.47
N ALA A 113 2.48 8.28 -1.16
CA ALA A 113 3.35 7.67 -0.16
C ALA A 113 3.21 6.13 -0.13
N ILE A 114 1.98 5.62 -0.16
CA ILE A 114 1.70 4.18 -0.24
C ILE A 114 2.27 3.60 -1.53
N ALA A 115 1.99 4.24 -2.67
CA ALA A 115 2.44 3.76 -3.97
C ALA A 115 3.97 3.70 -4.07
N SER A 116 4.65 4.72 -3.55
CA SER A 116 6.12 4.76 -3.51
C SER A 116 6.69 3.58 -2.71
N ARG A 117 6.12 3.28 -1.54
CA ARG A 117 6.49 2.11 -0.73
C ARG A 117 6.25 0.78 -1.46
N VAL A 118 5.12 0.63 -2.14
CA VAL A 118 4.82 -0.56 -2.97
C VAL A 118 5.90 -0.75 -4.04
N ILE A 119 6.25 0.34 -4.72
CA ILE A 119 7.21 0.37 -5.82
C ILE A 119 8.64 0.07 -5.35
N GLU A 120 9.01 0.53 -4.16
CA GLU A 120 10.32 0.27 -3.53
C GLU A 120 10.43 -1.18 -3.06
N THR A 121 9.39 -1.72 -2.42
CA THR A 121 9.41 -3.08 -1.84
C THR A 121 9.46 -4.19 -2.88
N ARG A 122 9.11 -3.90 -4.14
CA ARG A 122 9.11 -4.84 -5.25
C ARG A 122 10.41 -4.85 -6.06
N HIS A 123 11.25 -3.84 -5.92
CA HIS A 123 12.37 -3.64 -6.83
C HIS A 123 13.72 -3.68 -6.13
N THR A 124 14.69 -4.23 -6.84
CA THR A 124 16.07 -4.25 -6.39
C THR A 124 16.67 -2.84 -6.45
N PRO A 125 17.58 -2.48 -5.54
CA PRO A 125 18.19 -1.16 -5.42
C PRO A 125 19.04 -0.73 -6.63
N SER A 126 19.18 -1.57 -7.66
CA SER A 126 19.99 -1.33 -8.86
C SER A 126 19.29 -0.45 -9.92
N ARG A 127 18.18 0.23 -9.61
CA ARG A 127 17.41 0.99 -10.60
C ARG A 127 17.67 2.49 -10.48
N THR A 128 17.92 3.12 -11.62
CA THR A 128 18.28 4.53 -11.78
C THR A 128 17.13 5.51 -11.58
N ARG A 129 15.87 5.05 -11.59
CA ARG A 129 14.67 5.92 -11.50
C ARG A 129 14.04 5.91 -10.12
N SER A 130 13.62 7.08 -9.65
CA SER A 130 12.88 7.27 -8.39
C SER A 130 11.56 6.49 -8.37
N SER A 131 11.02 6.22 -7.18
CA SER A 131 9.72 5.55 -7.04
C SER A 131 8.59 6.37 -7.66
N LEU A 132 8.64 7.70 -7.54
CA LEU A 132 7.71 8.64 -8.19
C LEU A 132 7.76 8.57 -9.72
N ALA A 133 8.96 8.60 -10.33
CA ALA A 133 9.08 8.51 -11.80
C ALA A 133 8.54 7.18 -12.33
N ARG A 134 8.65 6.12 -11.54
CA ARG A 134 8.11 4.80 -11.87
C ARG A 134 6.58 4.74 -11.72
N LEU A 135 6.03 5.42 -10.71
CA LEU A 135 4.59 5.59 -10.55
C LEU A 135 4.00 6.38 -11.73
N ASN A 136 4.59 7.54 -12.05
CA ASN A 136 4.17 8.37 -13.20
C ASN A 136 4.15 7.54 -14.49
N ARG A 137 5.23 6.79 -14.76
CA ARG A 137 5.27 5.91 -15.93
C ARG A 137 4.14 4.87 -15.95
N ALA A 138 3.85 4.22 -14.82
CA ALA A 138 2.77 3.24 -14.76
C ALA A 138 1.39 3.86 -15.01
N LEU A 139 1.16 5.07 -14.49
CA LEU A 139 -0.06 5.84 -14.74
C LEU A 139 -0.20 6.22 -16.22
N GLN A 140 0.87 6.74 -16.83
CA GLN A 140 0.93 7.09 -18.24
C GLN A 140 0.68 5.87 -19.15
N ASP A 141 1.36 4.75 -18.88
CA ASP A 141 1.20 3.50 -19.64
C ASP A 141 -0.26 3.00 -19.55
N GLN A 142 -0.86 3.07 -18.35
CA GLN A 142 -2.24 2.65 -18.13
C GLN A 142 -3.26 3.60 -18.79
N PHE A 143 -3.05 4.91 -18.71
CA PHE A 143 -3.89 5.91 -19.36
C PHE A 143 -3.92 5.70 -20.87
N ARG A 144 -2.75 5.57 -21.49
CA ARG A 144 -2.63 5.27 -22.93
C ARG A 144 -3.32 3.97 -23.29
N PHE A 145 -3.13 2.91 -22.49
CA PHE A 145 -3.80 1.63 -22.72
C PHE A 145 -5.33 1.79 -22.72
N ARG A 146 -5.90 2.48 -21.72
CA ARG A 146 -7.35 2.70 -21.62
C ARG A 146 -7.88 3.51 -22.79
N LYS A 147 -7.20 4.61 -23.12
CA LYS A 147 -7.59 5.51 -24.21
C LYS A 147 -7.66 4.78 -25.55
N TYR A 148 -6.63 4.01 -25.90
CA TYR A 148 -6.54 3.40 -27.23
C TYR A 148 -7.21 2.03 -27.35
N PHE A 149 -7.26 1.24 -26.27
CA PHE A 149 -7.70 -0.16 -26.35
C PHE A 149 -8.97 -0.48 -25.56
N ALA A 150 -9.30 0.28 -24.51
CA ALA A 150 -10.45 -0.02 -23.65
C ALA A 150 -11.72 0.79 -24.00
N GLY A 151 -11.64 1.71 -24.97
CA GLY A 151 -12.80 2.47 -25.45
C GLY A 151 -13.45 3.41 -24.43
N GLY A 152 -12.79 3.64 -23.29
CA GLY A 152 -13.26 4.52 -22.21
C GLY A 152 -12.50 5.84 -22.17
N VAL A 153 -13.22 6.93 -21.94
CA VAL A 153 -12.64 8.25 -21.68
C VAL A 153 -12.49 8.43 -20.17
N GLY A 154 -11.28 8.80 -19.72
CA GLY A 154 -11.12 9.68 -18.57
C GLY A 154 -10.47 9.07 -17.34
N ASN A 155 -11.24 8.49 -16.43
CA ASN A 155 -10.89 8.58 -15.01
C ASN A 155 -10.71 7.23 -14.29
N ASP A 156 -11.09 6.12 -14.94
CA ASP A 156 -10.95 4.77 -14.36
C ASP A 156 -9.69 4.03 -14.85
N LEU A 157 -8.53 4.46 -14.37
CA LEU A 157 -7.27 3.83 -14.76
C LEU A 157 -7.15 2.40 -14.23
N PHE A 158 -7.59 2.15 -13.00
CA PHE A 158 -7.32 0.90 -12.27
C PHE A 158 -8.56 0.12 -11.87
N ASP A 159 -9.61 0.17 -12.71
CA ASP A 159 -10.90 -0.51 -12.51
C ASP A 159 -11.56 -0.17 -11.17
N LEU A 160 -11.43 1.08 -10.72
CA LEU A 160 -11.98 1.64 -9.49
C LEU A 160 -13.51 1.51 -9.41
N TYR A 161 -14.21 1.40 -10.54
CA TYR A 161 -15.65 1.11 -10.60
C TYR A 161 -15.97 -0.39 -10.44
N ALA A 162 -14.98 -1.27 -10.34
CA ALA A 162 -15.20 -2.69 -10.18
C ALA A 162 -15.72 -3.06 -8.78
N GLU A 163 -16.64 -4.01 -8.76
CA GLU A 163 -17.12 -4.68 -7.56
C GLU A 163 -16.74 -6.17 -7.62
N TYR A 164 -16.22 -6.70 -6.51
CA TYR A 164 -15.85 -8.10 -6.39
C TYR A 164 -16.78 -8.82 -5.42
N SER A 165 -17.39 -9.92 -5.85
CA SER A 165 -18.36 -10.69 -5.04
C SER A 165 -17.89 -11.06 -3.63
N ASN A 166 -16.59 -11.33 -3.44
CA ASN A 166 -16.04 -11.76 -2.15
C ASN A 166 -15.45 -10.61 -1.30
N TYR A 167 -15.16 -9.46 -1.91
CA TYR A 167 -14.41 -8.37 -1.27
C TYR A 167 -15.15 -7.03 -1.29
N GLY A 168 -16.26 -6.96 -2.02
CA GLY A 168 -17.07 -5.77 -2.20
C GLY A 168 -16.46 -4.76 -3.20
N PRO A 169 -16.89 -3.49 -3.10
CA PRO A 169 -16.46 -2.44 -4.01
C PRO A 169 -14.96 -2.14 -3.88
N ARG A 170 -14.29 -1.95 -5.02
CA ARG A 170 -12.85 -1.64 -5.08
C ARG A 170 -12.56 -0.21 -4.63
N SER A 171 -13.48 0.72 -4.87
CA SER A 171 -13.38 2.12 -4.44
C SER A 171 -14.75 2.69 -4.07
N LEU A 172 -14.76 3.94 -3.62
CA LEU A 172 -15.97 4.71 -3.40
C LEU A 172 -16.86 4.78 -4.67
N LEU A 173 -16.23 4.78 -5.86
CA LEU A 173 -16.91 4.85 -7.16
C LEU A 173 -17.69 3.59 -7.52
N ALA A 174 -17.40 2.47 -6.85
CA ALA A 174 -18.06 1.19 -7.09
C ALA A 174 -19.17 0.89 -6.07
N ILE A 175 -19.42 1.79 -5.10
CA ILE A 175 -20.45 1.57 -4.08
C ILE A 175 -21.83 1.81 -4.71
N ASP A 176 -22.76 0.90 -4.44
CA ASP A 176 -24.16 1.04 -4.82
C ASP A 176 -24.94 1.98 -3.88
N GLU A 177 -26.17 2.32 -4.25
CA GLU A 177 -27.00 3.22 -3.43
C GLU A 177 -27.20 2.68 -2.00
N LEU A 178 -27.36 1.36 -1.83
CA LEU A 178 -27.56 0.74 -0.53
C LEU A 178 -26.33 0.87 0.37
N GLY A 179 -25.13 0.62 -0.18
CA GLY A 179 -23.87 0.81 0.52
C GLY A 179 -23.63 2.27 0.88
N TRP A 180 -24.10 3.21 0.06
CA TRP A 180 -24.04 4.64 0.34
C TRP A 180 -24.80 5.00 1.63
N TRP A 181 -26.06 4.54 1.74
CA TRP A 181 -26.93 4.80 2.89
C TRP A 181 -26.57 3.97 4.14
N GLY A 182 -25.82 2.88 3.97
CA GLY A 182 -25.41 1.99 5.06
C GLY A 182 -24.05 2.29 5.68
N ASP A 183 -23.54 3.52 5.52
CA ASP A 183 -22.22 3.98 6.01
C ASP A 183 -21.01 3.16 5.49
N ALA A 184 -21.21 2.29 4.50
CA ALA A 184 -20.16 1.44 3.95
C ALA A 184 -19.07 2.23 3.21
N HIS A 185 -19.31 3.52 2.96
CA HIS A 185 -18.40 4.46 2.33
C HIS A 185 -17.30 4.97 3.28
N GLU A 186 -17.54 5.04 4.60
CA GLU A 186 -16.60 5.64 5.58
C GLU A 186 -15.23 4.97 5.51
N LYS A 187 -15.17 3.64 5.36
CA LYS A 187 -13.91 2.89 5.28
C LYS A 187 -13.00 3.28 4.12
N PHE A 188 -13.54 3.86 3.03
CA PHE A 188 -12.76 4.35 1.90
C PHE A 188 -12.15 5.73 2.17
N LEU A 189 -12.72 6.46 3.13
CA LEU A 189 -12.35 7.82 3.50
C LEU A 189 -11.43 7.85 4.73
N MET A 190 -11.31 6.76 5.47
CA MET A 190 -10.43 6.66 6.64
C MET A 190 -8.94 6.75 6.27
N ASP A 191 -8.18 7.53 7.05
CA ASP A 191 -6.74 7.77 6.83
C ASP A 191 -5.95 6.46 6.71
N PRO A 192 -5.36 6.19 5.54
CA PRO A 192 -4.58 4.98 5.32
C PRO A 192 -3.15 5.09 5.88
N ILE A 193 -2.70 6.23 6.38
CA ILE A 193 -1.36 6.46 6.94
C ILE A 193 -1.39 6.45 8.47
N ASN A 194 -2.22 7.27 9.11
CA ASN A 194 -2.29 7.34 10.57
C ASN A 194 -3.34 6.38 11.15
N ILE A 195 -2.88 5.22 11.67
CA ILE A 195 -3.77 4.14 12.14
C ILE A 195 -3.51 3.85 13.63
N PRO A 196 -4.08 4.65 14.55
CA PRO A 196 -3.71 4.61 15.97
C PRO A 196 -4.00 3.26 16.66
N ASN A 197 -4.97 2.49 16.16
CA ASN A 197 -5.39 1.20 16.71
C ASN A 197 -4.78 -0.02 15.98
N LEU A 198 -3.85 0.17 15.04
CA LEU A 198 -3.23 -0.94 14.30
C LEU A 198 -2.49 -1.90 15.22
N THR A 199 -1.67 -1.37 16.12
CA THR A 199 -0.88 -2.19 17.05
C THR A 199 -1.79 -3.02 17.96
N SER A 200 -2.81 -2.40 18.56
CA SER A 200 -3.79 -3.12 19.39
C SER A 200 -4.56 -4.19 18.61
N PHE A 201 -4.94 -3.92 17.36
CA PHE A 201 -5.60 -4.89 16.50
C PHE A 201 -4.71 -6.12 16.25
N LEU A 202 -3.45 -5.91 15.88
CA LEU A 202 -2.51 -7.01 15.65
C LEU A 202 -2.30 -7.84 16.92
N PHE A 203 -2.23 -7.19 18.08
CA PHE A 203 -2.17 -7.89 19.36
C PHE A 203 -3.36 -8.79 19.60
N SER A 204 -4.57 -8.26 19.46
CA SER A 204 -5.80 -9.03 19.61
C SER A 204 -5.85 -10.20 18.62
N ALA A 205 -5.45 -9.99 17.37
CA ALA A 205 -5.39 -11.05 16.36
C ALA A 205 -4.38 -12.15 16.72
N VAL A 206 -3.19 -11.79 17.21
CA VAL A 206 -2.17 -12.77 17.64
C VAL A 206 -2.65 -13.54 18.88
N GLN A 207 -3.26 -12.87 19.85
CA GLN A 207 -3.82 -13.51 21.06
C GLN A 207 -4.97 -14.47 20.73
N ALA A 208 -5.80 -14.12 19.75
CA ALA A 208 -6.89 -14.97 19.27
C ALA A 208 -6.38 -16.16 18.41
N THR A 209 -5.10 -16.19 18.05
CA THR A 209 -4.53 -17.31 17.28
C THR A 209 -4.36 -18.53 18.20
N PRO A 210 -4.88 -19.71 17.83
CA PRO A 210 -4.74 -20.92 18.64
C PRO A 210 -3.28 -21.19 18.98
N ARG A 211 -2.99 -21.29 20.29
CA ARG A 211 -1.64 -21.60 20.77
C ARG A 211 -1.24 -22.95 20.23
N ARG A 212 -0.28 -22.97 19.31
CA ARG A 212 0.33 -24.22 18.89
C ARG A 212 1.22 -24.68 20.03
N CYS A 213 0.80 -25.74 20.72
CA CYS A 213 1.72 -26.48 21.57
C CYS A 213 2.90 -26.86 20.67
N SER A 214 4.08 -26.32 20.97
CA SER A 214 5.31 -26.52 20.20
C SER A 214 5.73 -27.99 20.27
N ARG A 215 4.99 -28.85 19.56
CA ARG A 215 5.64 -29.93 18.85
C ARG A 215 6.38 -29.22 17.75
N ALA A 216 7.65 -28.90 18.01
CA ALA A 216 8.62 -28.68 16.96
C ALA A 216 8.26 -29.71 15.88
N ALA A 217 7.76 -29.24 14.74
CA ALA A 217 7.50 -30.13 13.62
C ALA A 217 8.81 -30.90 13.49
N LEU A 218 8.79 -32.20 13.79
CA LEU A 218 9.99 -33.01 13.84
C LEU A 218 10.53 -32.95 12.42
N ILE A 219 11.42 -32.00 12.17
CA ILE A 219 12.11 -31.88 10.89
C ILE A 219 12.87 -33.19 10.84
N GLY A 220 12.37 -34.11 10.03
CA GLY A 220 12.92 -35.45 9.94
C GLY A 220 14.41 -35.37 9.69
N LEU A 221 15.15 -36.37 10.17
CA LEU A 221 16.58 -36.42 9.94
C LEU A 221 16.87 -36.27 8.43
N PRO A 222 17.95 -35.57 8.06
CA PRO A 222 18.36 -35.48 6.66
C PRO A 222 18.56 -36.89 6.09
N GLU A 223 17.93 -37.19 4.95
CA GLU A 223 18.10 -38.47 4.25
C GLU A 223 19.43 -38.54 3.49
N ARG A 224 20.11 -37.41 3.34
CA ARG A 224 21.39 -37.27 2.64
C ARG A 224 22.41 -36.53 3.48
N TRP A 225 23.68 -36.73 3.13
CA TRP A 225 24.77 -35.93 3.66
C TRP A 225 24.64 -34.46 3.25
N PRO A 226 24.86 -33.52 4.18
CA PRO A 226 24.85 -32.08 3.87
C PRO A 226 25.84 -31.72 2.75
N GLN A 227 25.41 -30.89 1.80
CA GLN A 227 26.25 -30.41 0.70
C GLN A 227 26.45 -28.89 0.75
N GLU A 228 27.65 -28.44 0.34
CA GLU A 228 27.99 -27.02 0.15
C GLU A 228 27.57 -26.13 1.32
N LEU A 229 26.60 -25.23 1.11
CA LEU A 229 26.07 -24.28 2.09
C LEU A 229 25.50 -24.99 3.34
N GLU A 230 24.99 -26.21 3.19
CA GLU A 230 24.45 -27.01 4.31
C GLU A 230 25.52 -27.51 5.28
N ARG A 231 26.80 -27.49 4.86
CA ARG A 231 27.95 -27.92 5.68
C ARG A 231 28.51 -26.78 6.53
N LEU A 232 28.06 -25.55 6.30
CA LEU A 232 28.50 -24.41 7.09
C LEU A 232 28.07 -24.57 8.56
N PRO A 233 28.94 -24.17 9.51
CA PRO A 233 28.53 -24.04 10.91
C PRO A 233 27.31 -23.13 11.05
N THR A 234 26.49 -23.37 12.07
CA THR A 234 25.25 -22.61 12.28
C THR A 234 25.56 -21.13 12.50
N GLU A 235 26.66 -20.82 13.16
CA GLU A 235 27.13 -19.46 13.41
C GLU A 235 27.42 -18.70 12.11
N ILE A 236 27.94 -19.38 11.09
CA ILE A 236 28.18 -18.77 9.77
C ILE A 236 26.87 -18.58 9.03
N LEU A 237 25.94 -19.53 9.13
CA LEU A 237 24.61 -19.40 8.54
C LEU A 237 23.82 -18.26 9.20
N ASP A 238 23.91 -18.09 10.51
CA ASP A 238 23.31 -16.97 11.25
C ASP A 238 23.87 -15.63 10.76
N ARG A 239 25.20 -15.54 10.60
CA ARG A 239 25.81 -14.34 10.00
C ARG A 239 25.38 -14.08 8.57
N ILE A 240 25.21 -15.12 7.76
CA ILE A 240 24.71 -14.95 6.39
C ILE A 240 23.26 -14.44 6.42
N THR A 241 22.40 -15.02 7.27
CA THR A 241 20.98 -14.66 7.33
C THR A 241 20.76 -13.23 7.85
N GLU A 242 21.65 -12.69 8.70
CA GLU A 242 21.65 -11.28 9.09
C GLU A 242 21.71 -10.30 7.89
N PHE A 243 22.33 -10.71 6.77
CA PHE A 243 22.42 -9.88 5.55
C PHE A 243 21.38 -10.23 4.49
N LEU A 244 20.51 -11.22 4.73
CA LEU A 244 19.51 -11.64 3.76
C LEU A 244 18.14 -11.02 4.05
N PRO A 245 17.37 -10.63 3.02
CA PRO A 245 15.98 -10.24 3.24
C PRO A 245 15.15 -11.44 3.69
N PRO A 246 14.05 -11.24 4.45
CA PRO A 246 13.25 -12.33 5.02
C PRO A 246 12.76 -13.35 3.99
N LYS A 247 12.40 -12.88 2.78
CA LYS A 247 11.98 -13.75 1.67
C LYS A 247 13.08 -14.74 1.25
N SER A 248 14.34 -14.29 1.23
CA SER A 248 15.50 -15.14 0.93
C SER A 248 15.79 -16.11 2.06
N ILE A 249 15.63 -15.70 3.32
CA ILE A 249 15.76 -16.60 4.48
C ILE A 249 14.69 -17.69 4.44
N ILE A 250 13.43 -17.33 4.15
CA ILE A 250 12.33 -18.29 3.98
C ILE A 250 12.60 -19.25 2.82
N ALA A 251 13.14 -18.76 1.69
CA ALA A 251 13.53 -19.59 0.56
C ALA A 251 14.66 -20.55 0.94
N LEU A 252 15.68 -20.06 1.65
CA LEU A 252 16.81 -20.85 2.15
C LEU A 252 16.35 -21.96 3.11
N HIS A 253 15.46 -21.64 4.05
CA HIS A 253 14.87 -22.63 4.95
C HIS A 253 14.10 -23.74 4.19
N ARG A 254 13.53 -23.43 3.03
CA ARG A 254 12.72 -24.38 2.24
C ARG A 254 13.53 -25.20 1.25
N THR A 255 14.83 -24.93 1.06
CA THR A 255 15.62 -25.65 0.05
C THR A 255 16.04 -27.04 0.50
N SER A 256 16.24 -27.28 1.81
CA SER A 256 16.55 -28.61 2.33
C SER A 256 16.21 -28.81 3.80
N ARG A 257 16.12 -30.07 4.26
CA ARG A 257 15.89 -30.39 5.68
C ARG A 257 17.05 -29.94 6.57
N THR A 258 18.29 -30.00 6.08
CA THR A 258 19.46 -29.54 6.83
C THR A 258 19.40 -28.03 7.06
N LEU A 259 19.10 -27.25 6.01
CA LEU A 259 18.94 -25.80 6.14
C LEU A 259 17.68 -25.43 6.94
N ALA A 260 16.60 -26.20 6.83
CA ALA A 260 15.42 -25.99 7.66
C ALA A 260 15.72 -26.13 9.16
N ARG A 261 16.66 -27.01 9.52
CA ARG A 261 17.13 -27.23 10.89
C ARG A 261 18.13 -26.16 11.34
N ASN A 262 19.05 -25.76 10.47
CA ASN A 262 20.11 -24.80 10.81
C ASN A 262 19.67 -23.34 10.69
N VAL A 263 18.61 -23.04 9.93
CA VAL A 263 18.03 -21.70 9.76
C VAL A 263 16.58 -21.73 10.23
N PRO A 264 16.31 -21.73 11.55
CA PRO A 264 14.97 -21.90 12.07
C PRO A 264 14.09 -20.66 11.79
N LEU A 265 12.88 -20.89 11.26
CA LEU A 265 11.84 -19.85 11.14
C LEU A 265 10.91 -19.90 12.36
N ASP A 266 11.47 -19.58 13.52
CA ASP A 266 10.76 -19.57 14.81
C ASP A 266 9.84 -18.34 14.95
N GLU A 267 9.09 -18.27 16.05
CA GLU A 267 8.17 -17.15 16.29
C GLU A 267 8.90 -15.80 16.43
N ARG A 268 10.18 -15.81 16.85
CA ARG A 268 11.02 -14.60 16.89
C ARG A 268 11.33 -14.07 15.51
N PHE A 269 11.67 -14.95 14.56
CA PHE A 269 11.85 -14.59 13.15
C PHE A 269 10.60 -13.89 12.61
N TRP A 270 9.41 -14.50 12.79
CA TRP A 270 8.17 -13.93 12.27
C TRP A 270 7.80 -12.62 12.96
N ARG A 271 7.93 -12.55 14.29
CA ARG A 271 7.68 -11.34 15.08
C ARG A 271 8.60 -10.22 14.59
N ASN A 272 9.92 -10.40 14.69
CA ASN A 272 10.89 -9.35 14.37
C ASN A 272 10.69 -8.76 12.97
N HIS A 273 10.42 -9.62 11.98
CA HIS A 273 10.24 -9.19 10.60
C HIS A 273 8.85 -8.61 10.27
N ILE A 274 7.86 -8.77 11.14
CA ILE A 274 6.63 -7.96 11.08
C ILE A 274 6.90 -6.57 11.63
N LEU A 275 7.61 -6.47 12.75
CA LEU A 275 7.84 -5.21 13.45
C LEU A 275 8.71 -4.24 12.68
N ASP A 276 9.73 -4.75 12.00
CA ASP A 276 10.60 -3.95 11.14
C ASP A 276 9.99 -3.69 9.74
N GLY A 277 8.78 -4.20 9.47
CA GLY A 277 8.08 -4.08 8.19
C GLY A 277 8.73 -4.84 7.02
N SER A 278 9.81 -5.59 7.23
CA SER A 278 10.57 -6.26 6.16
C SER A 278 9.81 -7.44 5.53
N LEU A 279 8.91 -8.08 6.28
CA LEU A 279 8.09 -9.19 5.80
C LEU A 279 6.71 -8.79 5.33
N LEU A 280 6.09 -7.82 6.01
CA LEU A 280 4.79 -7.25 5.66
C LEU A 280 4.94 -5.74 5.43
N PRO A 281 5.39 -5.30 4.23
CA PRO A 281 5.76 -3.91 4.03
C PRO A 281 4.61 -2.90 4.05
N HIS A 282 3.36 -3.37 4.11
CA HIS A 282 2.17 -2.55 4.32
C HIS A 282 1.87 -2.30 5.81
N ILE A 283 2.67 -2.88 6.70
CA ILE A 283 2.66 -2.69 8.15
C ILE A 283 4.04 -2.12 8.52
N TRP A 284 4.20 -0.81 8.40
CA TRP A 284 5.50 -0.12 8.57
C TRP A 284 5.58 0.77 9.81
N ASP A 285 4.47 0.91 10.51
CA ASP A 285 4.21 1.85 11.59
C ASP A 285 4.14 1.17 12.96
N LEU A 286 4.59 -0.08 13.04
CA LEU A 286 4.77 -0.77 14.31
C LEU A 286 6.07 -0.34 14.96
N THR A 287 6.00 -0.05 16.26
CA THR A 287 7.17 0.29 17.07
C THR A 287 7.43 -0.83 18.07
N ARG A 288 8.70 -1.10 18.36
CA ARG A 288 9.09 -2.18 19.28
C ARG A 288 8.60 -1.87 20.70
N GLU A 289 8.66 -0.60 21.05
CA GLU A 289 8.27 -0.04 22.34
C GLU A 289 6.80 -0.31 22.64
N GLN A 290 5.92 -0.21 21.64
CA GLN A 290 4.49 -0.53 21.81
C GLN A 290 4.22 -2.01 22.11
N LEU A 291 5.20 -2.90 21.93
CA LEU A 291 5.04 -4.32 22.20
C LEU A 291 5.67 -4.79 23.51
N GLU A 292 6.69 -4.07 23.99
CA GLU A 292 7.42 -4.45 25.19
C GLU A 292 6.74 -3.94 26.47
N TYR A 293 5.89 -2.91 26.35
CA TYR A 293 5.08 -2.38 27.45
C TYR A 293 3.62 -2.79 27.31
N PRO A 294 3.20 -3.95 27.86
CA PRO A 294 1.78 -4.22 28.04
C PRO A 294 1.17 -3.09 28.88
N ARG A 295 -0.02 -2.63 28.48
CA ARG A 295 -0.75 -1.59 29.21
C ARG A 295 -0.87 -1.96 30.69
N PRO A 296 -0.73 -0.99 31.61
CA PRO A 296 -0.88 -1.24 33.04
C PRO A 296 -2.31 -1.75 33.31
N GLY A 297 -2.44 -3.06 33.51
CA GLY A 297 -3.72 -3.77 33.62
C GLY A 297 -3.62 -5.26 33.25
N ASP A 298 -2.77 -5.59 32.28
CA ASP A 298 -2.49 -6.98 31.89
C ASP A 298 -1.40 -7.59 32.76
N GLN A 299 -1.71 -7.84 34.03
CA GLN A 299 -0.90 -8.69 34.90
C GLN A 299 -1.06 -10.17 34.50
N GLN A 300 -0.65 -10.54 33.29
CA GLN A 300 -0.34 -11.93 32.98
C GLN A 300 1.16 -12.12 33.13
N SER A 301 1.53 -12.54 34.33
CA SER A 301 2.69 -13.34 34.71
C SER A 301 3.88 -13.30 33.74
N GLY A 302 4.93 -12.60 34.15
CA GLY A 302 6.23 -12.57 33.48
C GLY A 302 6.75 -13.98 33.20
N SER A 303 6.57 -14.42 31.96
CA SER A 303 7.11 -15.68 31.44
C SER A 303 6.81 -15.76 29.94
N CYS A 304 7.73 -15.25 29.13
CA CYS A 304 7.94 -15.63 27.74
C CYS A 304 6.81 -15.30 26.73
N PHE A 305 6.64 -14.02 26.40
CA PHE A 305 5.85 -13.56 25.24
C PHE A 305 6.30 -14.17 23.89
N ASP A 306 7.53 -14.68 23.80
CA ASP A 306 8.13 -15.14 22.54
C ASP A 306 7.74 -16.56 22.09
N ILE A 307 7.33 -17.46 22.99
CA ILE A 307 7.27 -18.92 22.65
C ILE A 307 5.86 -19.43 22.31
N GLN A 308 4.79 -18.71 22.69
CA GLN A 308 3.42 -19.26 22.59
C GLN A 308 2.51 -18.61 21.55
N TRP A 309 2.97 -17.54 20.88
CA TRP A 309 2.14 -16.70 20.05
C TRP A 309 2.32 -17.06 18.58
N GLY A 310 1.23 -17.25 17.85
CA GLY A 310 1.25 -17.76 16.46
C GLY A 310 1.54 -16.69 15.41
N TRP A 311 2.65 -15.96 15.53
CA TRP A 311 3.05 -14.88 14.63
C TRP A 311 3.11 -15.34 13.18
N LYS A 312 3.62 -16.55 12.92
CA LYS A 312 3.60 -17.15 11.56
C LYS A 312 2.20 -17.19 10.95
N SER A 313 1.18 -17.48 11.75
CA SER A 313 -0.20 -17.57 11.27
C SER A 313 -0.76 -16.18 10.96
N ILE A 314 -0.38 -15.16 11.72
CA ILE A 314 -0.74 -13.77 11.47
C ILE A 314 -0.06 -13.22 10.23
N VAL A 315 1.22 -13.52 10.03
CA VAL A 315 1.91 -13.21 8.77
C VAL A 315 1.12 -13.76 7.60
N LYS A 316 0.79 -15.06 7.61
CA LYS A 316 0.06 -15.70 6.52
C LYS A 316 -1.31 -15.07 6.28
N LEU A 317 -1.99 -14.69 7.36
CA LEU A 317 -3.31 -14.07 7.31
C LEU A 317 -3.25 -12.69 6.62
N LEU A 318 -2.31 -11.85 7.06
CA LEU A 318 -2.21 -10.46 6.59
C LEU A 318 -1.44 -10.31 5.27
N PHE A 319 -0.59 -11.28 4.90
CA PHE A 319 0.22 -11.24 3.68
C PHE A 319 -0.60 -10.99 2.41
N LYS A 320 -1.82 -11.53 2.35
CA LYS A 320 -2.70 -11.40 1.19
C LYS A 320 -3.35 -10.02 1.05
N LYS A 321 -3.42 -9.22 2.14
CA LYS A 321 -4.09 -7.91 2.15
C LYS A 321 -5.56 -8.00 1.70
N GLU A 322 -6.19 -9.12 2.02
CA GLU A 322 -7.55 -9.46 1.62
C GLU A 322 -8.44 -9.59 2.86
N PHE A 323 -9.52 -8.83 2.88
CA PHE A 323 -10.49 -8.80 3.97
C PHE A 323 -11.88 -9.12 3.37
N PRO A 324 -12.29 -10.40 3.35
CA PRO A 324 -13.53 -10.81 2.71
C PRO A 324 -14.75 -10.27 3.46
N LEU A 325 -15.84 -9.98 2.72
CA LEU A 325 -17.10 -9.50 3.30
C LEU A 325 -17.75 -10.56 4.20
N CYS A 326 -17.70 -11.82 3.78
CA CYS A 326 -18.35 -12.95 4.45
C CYS A 326 -17.37 -14.12 4.59
N GLY A 327 -17.53 -14.92 5.64
CA GLY A 327 -16.72 -16.13 5.85
C GLY A 327 -15.23 -15.86 6.10
N GLY A 328 -14.91 -14.66 6.59
CA GLY A 328 -13.55 -14.28 6.96
C GLY A 328 -13.04 -15.01 8.20
N ASP A 329 -11.73 -14.95 8.41
CA ASP A 329 -11.11 -15.40 9.65
C ASP A 329 -11.54 -14.47 10.78
N SER A 330 -12.04 -15.00 11.89
CA SER A 330 -12.53 -14.19 13.02
C SER A 330 -11.47 -13.28 13.63
N ARG A 331 -10.18 -13.57 13.42
CA ARG A 331 -9.07 -12.70 13.82
C ARG A 331 -8.99 -11.40 13.02
N LEU A 332 -9.72 -11.31 11.91
CA LEU A 332 -9.90 -10.10 11.11
C LEU A 332 -11.17 -9.32 11.50
N GLU A 333 -11.94 -9.79 12.48
CA GLU A 333 -13.03 -8.98 13.04
C GLU A 333 -12.44 -7.73 13.70
N GLY A 334 -13.00 -6.56 13.39
CA GLY A 334 -12.52 -5.29 13.92
C GLY A 334 -11.20 -4.79 13.30
N VAL A 335 -10.86 -5.22 12.07
CA VAL A 335 -9.77 -4.60 11.29
C VAL A 335 -9.98 -3.08 11.27
N PRO A 336 -8.97 -2.27 11.67
CA PRO A 336 -9.04 -0.82 11.56
C PRO A 336 -9.36 -0.39 10.14
N LEU A 337 -10.35 0.49 9.98
CA LEU A 337 -10.78 0.94 8.66
C LEU A 337 -9.65 1.63 7.86
N GLY A 338 -8.80 2.42 8.53
CA GLY A 338 -7.60 2.98 7.89
C GLY A 338 -6.62 1.90 7.40
N PHE A 339 -6.46 0.80 8.14
CA PHE A 339 -5.60 -0.31 7.72
C PHE A 339 -6.17 -1.08 6.54
N TRP A 340 -7.49 -1.28 6.55
CA TRP A 340 -8.22 -1.82 5.41
C TRP A 340 -8.01 -0.93 4.17
N ASN A 341 -8.18 0.39 4.30
CA ASN A 341 -8.01 1.34 3.20
C ASN A 341 -6.58 1.34 2.65
N ARG A 342 -5.58 1.32 3.55
CA ARG A 342 -4.16 1.17 3.20
C ARG A 342 -3.91 -0.08 2.37
N CYS A 343 -4.41 -1.23 2.83
CA CYS A 343 -4.23 -2.51 2.15
C CYS A 343 -4.91 -2.54 0.79
N ARG A 344 -6.09 -1.93 0.67
CA ARG A 344 -6.82 -1.75 -0.59
C ARG A 344 -6.00 -0.93 -1.59
N ILE A 345 -5.55 0.26 -1.21
CA ILE A 345 -4.71 1.13 -2.07
C ILE A 345 -3.41 0.40 -2.44
N TRP A 346 -2.78 -0.26 -1.47
CA TRP A 346 -1.58 -1.07 -1.71
C TRP A 346 -1.83 -2.13 -2.80
N LYS A 347 -2.94 -2.87 -2.72
CA LYS A 347 -3.30 -3.90 -3.70
C LYS A 347 -3.54 -3.31 -5.09
N ILE A 348 -4.22 -2.16 -5.18
CA ILE A 348 -4.45 -1.45 -6.44
C ILE A 348 -3.11 -1.12 -7.12
N VAL A 349 -2.17 -0.52 -6.38
CA VAL A 349 -0.83 -0.19 -6.91
C VAL A 349 -0.06 -1.46 -7.26
N GLU A 350 -0.18 -2.52 -6.45
CA GLU A 350 0.46 -3.81 -6.70
C GLU A 350 -0.03 -4.48 -7.99
N GLU A 351 -1.29 -4.31 -8.35
CA GLU A 351 -1.84 -4.84 -9.60
C GLU A 351 -1.45 -3.94 -10.78
N ALA A 352 -1.46 -2.61 -10.59
CA ALA A 352 -1.15 -1.60 -11.59
C ALA A 352 0.34 -1.51 -11.97
N CYS A 353 1.23 -1.73 -11.01
CA CYS A 353 2.68 -1.66 -11.18
C CYS A 353 3.29 -3.07 -11.07
N PRO A 354 3.04 -3.98 -12.03
CA PRO A 354 3.67 -5.29 -11.99
C PRO A 354 5.18 -5.10 -12.03
N ALA A 355 5.90 -5.78 -11.14
CA ALA A 355 7.34 -5.90 -11.26
C ALA A 355 7.59 -6.51 -12.64
N GLN A 356 8.12 -5.71 -13.58
CA GLN A 356 8.30 -6.06 -15.00
C GLN A 356 8.44 -7.56 -15.14
N ALA A 357 7.39 -8.21 -15.63
CA ALA A 357 7.41 -9.63 -15.88
C ALA A 357 8.67 -9.88 -16.71
N LYS A 358 9.52 -10.81 -16.25
CA LYS A 358 10.56 -11.36 -17.12
C LYS A 358 9.82 -11.79 -18.38
N ILE A 359 10.01 -11.04 -19.47
CA ILE A 359 9.61 -11.47 -20.81
C ILE A 359 10.23 -12.85 -20.94
N ARG A 360 9.41 -13.90 -20.87
CA ARG A 360 9.88 -15.23 -21.22
C ARG A 360 10.25 -15.13 -22.69
N PRO A 361 11.51 -15.34 -23.10
CA PRO A 361 11.78 -15.57 -24.51
C PRO A 361 10.95 -16.79 -24.92
N ALA A 362 10.24 -16.63 -26.03
CA ALA A 362 9.42 -17.67 -26.65
C ALA A 362 10.27 -18.87 -27.07
#